data_AF-A0A969NFW5-F1
#
_entry.id   AF-A0A969NFW5-F1
#
_cell.length_a   1.000
_cell.length_b   1.000
_cell.length_c   1.000
_cell.angle_alpha   90.00
_cell.angle_beta   90.00
_cell.angle_gamma   90.00
#
_symmetry.space_group_name_H-M   'P 1'
#
loop_
_entity.id
_entity.type
_entity.pdbx_description
1 polymer ?
#
loop_
_entity_poly.entity_id
_entity_poly.type
_entity_poly.pdbx_seq_one_letter_code
_entity_poly.pdbx_strand_id
1 'polypeptide(L)' 'MITQQIGENAGKIWKVIDENGVMDIPDLTKETNLNEQQILLAIGWLSREGKICHFNIDNNWKVQLIY' A
#
# COMPACT_ATOMS: atom_id res chain seq x y z
N MET A 1 -16.10 6.20 10.83
CA MET A 1 -14.90 6.66 11.56
C MET A 1 -13.69 6.63 10.62
N ILE A 2 -12.71 7.51 10.79
CA ILE A 2 -11.53 7.64 9.89
C ILE A 2 -10.75 6.30 9.76
N THR A 3 -10.73 5.48 10.82
CA THR A 3 -10.09 4.16 10.85
C THR A 3 -10.72 3.14 9.91
N GLN A 4 -12.05 3.17 9.71
CA GLN A 4 -12.73 2.24 8.80
C GLN A 4 -12.34 2.50 7.35
N GLN A 5 -12.23 3.78 6.98
CA GLN A 5 -11.87 4.19 5.63
C GLN A 5 -10.41 3.86 5.30
N ILE A 6 -9.50 3.97 6.28
CA ILE A 6 -8.12 3.51 6.15
C ILE A 6 -8.08 1.98 5.95
N GLY A 7 -8.87 1.22 6.71
CA GLY A 7 -8.96 -0.24 6.56
C GLY A 7 -9.51 -0.67 5.19
N GLU A 8 -10.54 0.01 4.68
CA GLU A 8 -11.07 -0.24 3.32
C GLU A 8 -10.03 0.07 2.23
N ASN A 9 -9.34 1.21 2.36
CA ASN A 9 -8.26 1.59 1.44
C ASN A 9 -7.07 0.63 1.51
N ALA A 10 -6.71 0.16 2.71
CA ALA A 10 -5.70 -0.86 2.92
C ALA A 10 -6.06 -2.19 2.22
N GLY A 11 -7.33 -2.61 2.28
CA GLY A 11 -7.80 -3.78 1.54
C GLY A 11 -7.69 -3.63 0.02
N LYS A 12 -7.97 -2.43 -0.51
CA LYS A 12 -7.80 -2.13 -1.95
C LYS A 12 -6.32 -2.18 -2.36
N ILE A 13 -5.45 -1.49 -1.63
CA ILE A 13 -4.00 -1.49 -1.89
C ILE A 13 -3.44 -2.90 -1.79
N TRP A 14 -3.86 -3.66 -0.78
CA TRP A 14 -3.44 -5.05 -0.60
C TRP A 14 -3.80 -5.90 -1.82
N LYS A 15 -5.04 -5.85 -2.32
CA LYS A 15 -5.44 -6.57 -3.54
C LYS A 15 -4.62 -6.16 -4.76
N VAL A 16 -4.39 -4.86 -4.93
CA VAL A 16 -3.63 -4.33 -6.05
C VAL A 16 -2.18 -4.85 -6.00
N ILE A 17 -1.52 -4.82 -4.85
CA ILE A 17 -0.16 -5.39 -4.65
C ILE A 17 -0.17 -6.92 -4.80
N ASP A 18 -1.24 -7.61 -4.39
CA ASP A 18 -1.35 -9.06 -4.58
C ASP A 18 -1.46 -9.45 -6.07
N GLU A 19 -2.20 -8.67 -6.86
CA GLU A 19 -2.40 -8.92 -8.29
C GLU A 19 -1.17 -8.53 -9.15
N ASN A 20 -0.54 -7.39 -8.86
CA ASN A 20 0.59 -6.89 -9.64
C ASN A 20 1.97 -7.24 -9.05
N GLY A 21 2.02 -7.70 -7.81
CA GLY A 21 3.27 -7.97 -7.08
C GLY A 21 3.92 -6.70 -6.52
N VAL A 22 5.21 -6.53 -6.75
CA VAL A 22 6.00 -5.40 -6.22
C VAL A 22 5.61 -4.11 -6.93
N MET A 23 5.16 -3.11 -6.18
CA MET A 23 4.73 -1.81 -6.72
C MET A 23 5.32 -0.62 -5.98
N ASP A 24 5.39 0.52 -6.67
CA ASP A 24 5.88 1.77 -6.11
C ASP A 24 4.69 2.66 -5.66
N ILE A 25 4.92 3.57 -4.71
CA ILE A 25 3.92 4.56 -4.24
C ILE A 25 3.19 5.27 -5.41
N PRO A 26 3.87 5.81 -6.44
CA PRO A 26 3.20 6.48 -7.56
C PRO A 26 2.34 5.53 -8.42
N ASP A 27 2.71 4.26 -8.54
CA ASP A 27 1.90 3.28 -9.28
C ASP A 27 0.65 2.90 -8.49
N LEU A 28 0.79 2.72 -7.17
CA LEU A 28 -0.36 2.55 -6.28
C LEU A 28 -1.33 3.73 -6.34
N THR A 29 -0.80 4.95 -6.47
CA THR A 29 -1.60 6.17 -6.63
C THR A 29 -2.44 6.13 -7.90
N LYS A 30 -1.88 5.63 -9.00
CA LYS A 30 -2.59 5.48 -10.27
C LYS A 30 -3.62 4.35 -10.24
N GLU A 31 -3.24 3.18 -9.72
CA GLU A 31 -4.11 1.99 -9.69
C GLU A 31 -5.28 2.15 -8.72
N THR A 32 -5.02 2.69 -7.53
CA THR A 32 -6.07 2.84 -6.50
C THR A 32 -6.83 4.15 -6.61
N ASN A 33 -6.33 5.11 -7.41
CA ASN A 33 -6.85 6.46 -7.55
C ASN A 33 -7.03 7.18 -6.19
N LEU A 34 -6.16 6.84 -5.22
CA LEU A 34 -6.13 7.39 -3.88
C LEU A 34 -5.05 8.46 -3.77
N ASN A 35 -5.20 9.35 -2.79
CA ASN A 35 -4.16 10.34 -2.50
C ASN A 35 -2.96 9.66 -1.81
N GLU A 36 -1.76 10.22 -2.00
CA GLU A 36 -0.53 9.73 -1.39
C GLU A 36 -0.63 9.60 0.14
N GLN A 37 -1.29 10.55 0.80
CA GLN A 37 -1.58 10.48 2.25
C GLN A 37 -2.45 9.28 2.63
N GLN A 38 -3.46 8.94 1.82
CA GLN A 38 -4.32 7.79 2.08
C GLN A 38 -3.56 6.48 1.88
N ILE A 39 -2.67 6.45 0.88
CA ILE A 39 -1.77 5.32 0.61
C ILE A 39 -0.80 5.13 1.77
N LEU A 40 -0.15 6.18 2.25
CA LEU A 40 0.75 6.11 3.41
C LEU A 40 0.03 5.64 4.68
N LEU A 41 -1.19 6.13 4.94
CA LEU A 41 -2.01 5.67 6.07
C LEU A 41 -2.38 4.18 5.95
N ALA A 42 -2.77 3.76 4.74
CA ALA A 42 -3.15 2.37 4.48
C ALA A 42 -1.94 1.42 4.51
N ILE A 43 -0.78 1.83 3.99
CA ILE A 43 0.49 1.11 4.12
C ILE A 43 0.88 1.01 5.60
N GLY A 44 0.75 2.09 6.36
CA GLY A 44 0.98 2.07 7.81
C GLY A 44 0.05 1.09 8.54
N TRP A 45 -1.22 1.00 8.10
CA TRP A 45 -2.18 0.04 8.63
C TRP A 45 -1.79 -1.41 8.31
N LEU A 46 -1.45 -1.70 7.06
CA LEU A 46 -0.97 -3.03 6.64
C LEU A 46 0.35 -3.40 7.32
N SER A 47 1.23 -2.42 7.55
CA SER A 47 2.50 -2.60 8.24
C SER A 47 2.26 -2.96 9.71
N ARG A 48 1.26 -2.35 10.35
CA ARG A 48 0.81 -2.73 11.69
C ARG A 48 0.31 -4.17 11.76
N GLU A 49 -0.30 -4.67 10.69
CA GLU A 49 -0.74 -6.07 10.58
C GLU A 49 0.38 -7.02 10.14
N GLY A 50 1.56 -6.50 9.79
CA GLY A 50 2.70 -7.30 9.31
C GLY A 50 2.45 -7.92 7.93
N LYS A 51 1.60 -7.32 7.09
CA LYS A 51 1.22 -7.85 5.77
C LYS A 51 1.98 -7.24 4.59
N ILE A 52 2.78 -6.21 4.84
CA ILE A 52 3.49 -5.43 3.81
C ILE A 52 4.93 -5.18 4.23
N CYS A 53 5.85 -5.30 3.29
CA CYS A 53 7.23 -4.82 3.41
C CYS A 53 7.46 -3.71 2.41
N HIS A 54 8.20 -2.69 2.83
CA HIS A 54 8.74 -1.69 1.93
C HIS A 54 10.26 -1.81 1.89
N PHE A 55 10.83 -1.60 0.72
CA PHE A 55 12.27 -1.58 0.53
C PHE A 55 12.65 -0.56 -0.54
N ASN A 56 13.87 -0.07 -0.48
CA ASN A 56 14.40 0.84 -1.48
C ASN A 56 15.22 0.03 -2.49
N ILE A 57 14.80 0.02 -3.75
CA ILE A 57 15.57 -0.51 -4.89
C ILE A 57 15.72 0.61 -5.90
N ASP A 58 16.95 0.87 -6.34
CA ASP A 58 17.28 1.86 -7.38
C ASP A 58 16.67 3.25 -7.11
N ASN A 59 16.79 3.74 -5.87
CA ASN A 59 16.27 5.04 -5.44
C ASN A 59 14.73 5.16 -5.43
N ASN A 60 14.00 4.07 -5.71
CA ASN A 60 12.54 4.00 -5.67
C ASN A 60 12.06 3.20 -4.46
N TRP A 61 11.02 3.72 -3.80
CA TRP A 61 10.37 3.06 -2.67
C TRP A 61 9.34 2.07 -3.17
N LYS A 62 9.71 0.80 -3.09
CA LYS A 62 8.89 -0.35 -3.50
C LYS A 62 8.18 -0.91 -2.29
N VAL A 63 6.98 -1.42 -2.51
CA VAL A 63 6.21 -2.18 -1.52
C VAL A 63 5.81 -3.54 -2.07
N GLN A 64 5.87 -4.55 -1.22
CA GLN A 64 5.41 -5.90 -1.53
C GLN A 64 4.62 -6.48 -0.36
N LEU A 65 3.75 -7.44 -0.64
CA LEU A 65 3.12 -8.23 0.41
C LEU A 65 4.10 -9.25 1.00
N ILE A 66 4.01 -9.45 2.31
CA ILE A 66 4.68 -10.53 3.03
C ILE A 66 3.60 -11.47 3.57
N TYR A 67 3.80 -12.76 3.30
CA TYR A 67 2.96 -13.87 3.71
C TYR A 67 3.66 -14.70 4.78
#